data_AF-A0A7S0AV70-F1
#
_entry.id   AF-A0A7S0AV70-F1
#
_cell.length_a   1.000
_cell.length_b   1.000
_cell.length_c   1.000
_cell.angle_alpha   90.00
_cell.angle_beta   90.00
_cell.angle_gamma   90.00
#
_symmetry.space_group_name_H-M   'P 1'
#
loop_
_entity.id
_entity.type
_entity.pdbx_description
1 polymer ?
#
loop_
_entity_poly.entity_id
_entity_poly.type
_entity_poly.pdbx_seq_one_letter_code
_entity_poly.pdbx_strand_id
1 'polypeptide(L)'
;ASWPLPVPAQPQLVRRGSSLEEVWPHCWGITLAQCKELLDDCRRDPAWKSTNTVYTLVEGFVKPRTQRTGLGYALLRNQDRPLEVNVMVSHTWGENAEEFFRTLERSTGPTDVMFICALSLYQCEDNAGPSIAQQLGSVAAESPFRRVLEHIHGHGTAAG
;
A
#
# COMPACT_ATOMS: atom_id res chain seq x y z
N ALA A 1 -22.70 5.97 29.10
CA ALA A 1 -21.97 6.44 27.91
C ALA A 1 -22.23 5.45 26.79
N SER A 2 -22.80 5.87 25.66
CA SER A 2 -22.95 5.01 24.49
C SER A 2 -21.61 4.91 23.78
N TRP A 3 -21.10 3.70 23.61
CA TRP A 3 -19.94 3.46 22.76
C TRP A 3 -20.30 3.80 21.31
N PRO A 4 -19.40 4.46 20.54
CA PRO A 4 -19.64 4.70 19.13
C PRO A 4 -19.84 3.36 18.41
N LEU A 5 -20.76 3.34 17.45
CA LEU A 5 -21.01 2.16 16.63
C LEU A 5 -19.73 1.81 15.84
N PRO A 6 -19.47 0.51 15.60
CA PRO A 6 -18.33 0.09 14.79
C PRO A 6 -18.41 0.69 13.38
N VAL A 7 -17.29 1.25 12.91
CA VAL A 7 -17.14 1.77 11.56
C VAL A 7 -16.34 0.76 10.72
N PRO A 8 -16.92 0.22 9.64
CA PRO A 8 -16.22 -0.73 8.79
C PRO A 8 -15.07 -0.07 8.02
N ALA A 9 -14.08 -0.87 7.64
CA ALA A 9 -12.98 -0.42 6.79
C ALA A 9 -13.50 -0.10 5.37
N GLN A 10 -12.96 0.94 4.75
CA GLN A 10 -13.35 1.36 3.40
C GLN A 10 -12.34 0.90 2.34
N PRO A 11 -12.81 0.49 1.15
CA PRO A 11 -11.95 0.18 0.01
C PRO A 11 -11.44 1.46 -0.67
N GLN A 12 -10.47 1.30 -1.58
CA GLN A 12 -10.09 2.35 -2.52
C GLN A 12 -10.93 2.19 -3.79
N LEU A 13 -11.27 3.30 -4.46
CA LEU A 13 -12.19 3.28 -5.60
C LEU A 13 -11.44 3.53 -6.91
N VAL A 14 -11.48 2.56 -7.83
CA VAL A 14 -10.86 2.67 -9.15
C VAL A 14 -11.92 2.97 -10.20
N ARG A 15 -11.64 3.90 -11.13
CA ARG A 15 -12.57 4.24 -12.21
C ARG A 15 -12.48 3.23 -13.37
N ARG A 16 -13.62 2.67 -13.76
CA ARG A 16 -13.80 1.77 -14.91
C ARG A 16 -14.85 2.33 -15.86
N GLY A 17 -14.39 3.10 -16.85
CA GLY A 17 -15.32 3.83 -17.72
C GLY A 17 -16.17 4.81 -16.91
N SER A 18 -17.48 4.56 -16.83
CA SER A 18 -18.43 5.38 -16.08
C SER A 18 -18.69 4.92 -14.64
N SER A 19 -18.20 3.75 -14.23
CA SER A 19 -18.39 3.22 -12.87
C SER A 19 -17.16 3.39 -11.99
N LEU A 20 -17.40 3.37 -10.67
CA LEU A 20 -16.36 3.21 -9.65
C LEU A 20 -16.43 1.76 -9.14
N GLU A 21 -15.28 1.12 -9.09
CA GLU A 21 -15.10 -0.24 -8.61
C GLU A 21 -14.37 -0.22 -7.27
N GLU A 22 -14.91 -0.94 -6.28
CA GLU A 22 -14.26 -1.11 -4.99
C GLU A 22 -13.10 -2.10 -5.11
N VAL A 23 -11.89 -1.65 -4.80
CA VAL A 23 -10.72 -2.52 -4.70
C VAL A 23 -10.31 -2.62 -3.24
N TRP A 24 -10.26 -3.86 -2.75
CA TRP A 24 -9.96 -4.18 -1.36
C TRP A 24 -8.47 -4.47 -1.13
N PRO A 25 -7.98 -4.42 0.13
CA PRO A 25 -6.56 -4.48 0.49
C PRO A 25 -5.77 -5.69 -0.03
N HIS A 26 -6.41 -6.85 -0.20
CA HIS A 26 -5.79 -8.03 -0.79
C HIS A 26 -5.40 -7.83 -2.26
N CYS A 27 -5.87 -6.76 -2.91
CA CYS A 27 -5.52 -6.37 -4.27
C CYS A 27 -4.67 -5.07 -4.34
N TRP A 28 -4.18 -4.55 -3.21
CA TRP A 28 -3.32 -3.35 -3.16
C TRP A 28 -1.83 -3.71 -3.20
N GLY A 29 -1.50 -4.70 -4.03
CA GLY A 29 -0.17 -5.27 -4.13
C GLY A 29 0.82 -4.45 -4.97
N ILE A 30 2.10 -4.55 -4.62
CA ILE A 30 3.22 -3.98 -5.37
C ILE A 30 4.32 -5.02 -5.56
N THR A 31 4.96 -5.02 -6.72
CA THR A 31 6.06 -5.97 -7.03
C THR A 31 7.42 -5.38 -6.68
N LEU A 32 8.43 -6.25 -6.54
CA LEU A 32 9.82 -5.81 -6.34
C LEU A 32 10.31 -4.93 -7.49
N ALA A 33 9.91 -5.21 -8.73
CA ALA A 33 10.25 -4.39 -9.89
C ALA A 33 9.71 -2.96 -9.75
N GLN A 34 8.44 -2.82 -9.34
CA GLN A 34 7.81 -1.51 -9.11
C GLN A 34 8.47 -0.76 -7.94
N CYS A 35 8.90 -1.47 -6.90
CA CYS A 35 9.67 -0.88 -5.80
C CYS A 35 11.04 -0.35 -6.26
N LYS A 36 11.75 -1.10 -7.11
CA LYS A 36 13.03 -0.66 -7.71
C LYS A 36 12.85 0.57 -8.57
N GLU A 37 11.83 0.59 -9.42
CA GLU A 37 11.49 1.76 -10.24
C GLU A 37 11.20 2.99 -9.38
N LEU A 38 10.43 2.84 -8.28
CA LEU A 38 10.19 3.94 -7.35
C LEU A 38 11.48 4.47 -6.72
N LEU A 39 12.39 3.58 -6.30
CA LEU A 39 13.65 4.00 -5.71
C LEU A 39 14.57 4.68 -6.74
N ASP A 40 14.62 4.16 -7.97
CA ASP A 40 15.40 4.77 -9.05
C ASP A 40 14.83 6.14 -9.44
N ASP A 41 13.51 6.29 -9.47
CA ASP A 41 12.85 7.60 -9.63
C ASP A 41 13.23 8.58 -8.52
N CYS A 42 13.23 8.12 -7.27
CA CYS A 42 13.66 8.92 -6.13
C CYS A 42 15.11 9.37 -6.29
N ARG A 43 16.03 8.46 -6.63
CA ARG A 43 17.47 8.75 -6.78
C ARG A 43 17.79 9.74 -7.91
N ARG A 44 16.90 9.89 -8.89
CA ARG A 44 17.04 10.88 -9.96
C ARG A 44 16.64 12.30 -9.51
N ASP A 45 15.93 12.42 -8.41
CA ASP A 45 15.55 13.72 -7.85
C ASP A 45 16.70 14.30 -7.00
N PRO A 46 17.17 15.53 -7.26
CA PRO A 46 18.22 16.18 -6.46
C PRO A 46 17.90 16.33 -4.97
N ALA A 47 16.61 16.32 -4.58
CA ALA A 47 16.19 16.37 -3.19
C ALA A 47 16.35 15.03 -2.46
N TRP A 48 16.55 13.92 -3.19
CA TRP A 48 16.76 12.62 -2.57
C TRP A 48 18.16 12.51 -1.94
N LYS A 49 18.20 11.93 -0.74
CA LYS A 49 19.43 11.61 -0.02
C LYS A 49 19.39 10.15 0.36
N SER A 50 20.52 9.46 0.27
CA SER A 50 20.62 8.05 0.68
C SER A 50 20.31 7.82 2.16
N THR A 51 20.32 8.87 2.98
CA THR A 51 19.92 8.84 4.40
C THR A 51 18.43 9.06 4.63
N ASN A 52 17.63 9.30 3.58
CA ASN A 52 16.19 9.52 3.70
C ASN A 52 15.52 8.30 4.33
N THR A 53 14.57 8.57 5.22
CA THR A 53 13.76 7.53 5.85
C THR A 53 12.56 7.19 4.98
N VAL A 54 11.87 6.11 5.33
CA VAL A 54 10.57 5.78 4.75
C VAL A 54 9.57 6.92 4.92
N TYR A 55 9.61 7.67 6.02
CA TYR A 55 8.80 8.88 6.19
C TYR A 55 9.10 9.92 5.09
N THR A 56 10.36 10.22 4.83
CA THR A 56 10.76 11.15 3.77
C THR A 56 10.38 10.62 2.38
N LEU A 57 10.51 9.32 2.14
CA LEU A 57 10.01 8.68 0.92
C LEU A 57 8.51 8.94 0.74
N VAL A 58 7.70 8.75 1.77
CA VAL A 58 6.26 8.91 1.64
C VAL A 58 5.87 10.37 1.44
N GLU A 59 6.33 11.28 2.30
CA GLU A 59 5.96 12.69 2.22
C GLU A 59 6.51 13.38 0.96
N GLY A 60 7.76 13.07 0.59
CA GLY A 60 8.43 13.74 -0.53
C GLY A 60 8.16 13.13 -1.90
N PHE A 61 7.80 11.84 -1.97
CA PHE A 61 7.78 11.12 -3.24
C PHE A 61 6.50 10.32 -3.48
N VAL A 62 5.94 9.66 -2.47
CA VAL A 62 4.70 8.89 -2.63
C VAL A 62 3.48 9.81 -2.67
N LYS A 63 3.26 10.61 -1.62
CA LYS A 63 2.10 11.50 -1.52
C LYS A 63 1.97 12.45 -2.70
N PRO A 64 3.03 13.08 -3.22
CA PRO A 64 2.92 13.92 -4.41
C PRO A 64 2.45 13.16 -5.66
N ARG A 65 2.80 11.87 -5.81
CA ARG A 65 2.38 11.04 -6.95
C ARG A 65 0.95 10.53 -6.80
N THR A 66 0.49 10.32 -5.57
CA THR A 66 -0.86 9.81 -5.29
C THR A 66 -1.88 10.92 -5.03
N GLN A 67 -1.43 12.17 -4.85
CA GLN A 67 -2.29 13.29 -4.50
C GLN A 67 -3.50 13.40 -5.44
N ARG A 68 -4.69 13.62 -4.85
CA ARG A 68 -5.99 13.75 -5.52
C ARG A 68 -6.46 12.52 -6.29
N THR A 69 -5.78 11.37 -6.18
CA THR A 69 -6.21 10.14 -6.86
C THR A 69 -7.15 9.31 -6.01
N GLY A 70 -7.06 9.41 -4.68
CA GLY A 70 -7.73 8.50 -3.76
C GLY A 70 -7.13 7.09 -3.70
N LEU A 71 -5.98 6.87 -4.35
CA LEU A 71 -5.33 5.57 -4.50
C LEU A 71 -3.95 5.57 -3.84
N GLY A 72 -3.63 4.52 -3.08
CA GLY A 72 -2.26 4.23 -2.67
C GLY A 72 -1.37 3.99 -3.89
N TYR A 73 -0.06 4.19 -3.75
CA TYR A 73 0.90 4.08 -4.87
C TYR A 73 0.83 2.72 -5.57
N ALA A 74 0.71 1.64 -4.81
CA ALA A 74 0.57 0.28 -5.33
C ALA A 74 -0.64 0.16 -6.27
N LEU A 75 -1.81 0.62 -5.82
CA LEU A 75 -3.03 0.54 -6.61
C LEU A 75 -3.04 1.54 -7.77
N LEU A 76 -2.45 2.73 -7.60
CA LEU A 76 -2.26 3.70 -8.68
C LEU A 76 -1.45 3.10 -9.84
N ARG A 77 -0.36 2.38 -9.54
CA ARG A 77 0.47 1.71 -10.55
C ARG A 77 -0.24 0.54 -11.22
N ASN A 78 -1.14 -0.12 -10.50
CA ASN A 78 -1.85 -1.33 -10.92
C ASN A 78 -3.33 -1.07 -11.18
N GLN A 79 -3.70 0.17 -11.50
CA GLN A 79 -5.09 0.56 -11.55
C GLN A 79 -5.87 -0.29 -12.55
N ASP A 80 -5.32 -0.62 -13.72
CA ASP A 80 -6.04 -1.39 -14.76
C ASP A 80 -6.22 -2.87 -14.39
N ARG A 81 -5.26 -3.42 -13.63
CA ARG A 81 -5.28 -4.80 -13.15
C ARG A 81 -4.65 -4.86 -11.76
N PRO A 82 -5.45 -4.65 -10.70
CA PRO A 82 -4.98 -4.72 -9.32
C PRO A 82 -4.26 -6.04 -9.04
N LEU A 83 -3.20 -6.00 -8.22
CA LEU A 83 -2.37 -7.16 -7.95
C LEU A 83 -2.73 -7.80 -6.62
N GLU A 84 -3.02 -9.09 -6.68
CA GLU A 84 -3.34 -9.93 -5.52
C GLU A 84 -2.10 -10.18 -4.66
N VAL A 85 -2.20 -9.87 -3.38
CA VAL A 85 -1.10 -9.90 -2.41
C VAL A 85 -0.84 -11.32 -1.92
N ASN A 86 0.42 -11.75 -1.96
CA ASN A 86 0.88 -13.01 -1.37
C ASN A 86 1.92 -12.83 -0.26
N VAL A 87 2.45 -11.62 -0.04
CA VAL A 87 3.41 -11.30 1.02
C VAL A 87 2.96 -10.05 1.77
N MET A 88 2.94 -10.11 3.11
CA MET A 88 2.74 -8.91 3.94
C MET A 88 4.08 -8.44 4.50
N VAL A 89 4.39 -7.15 4.31
CA VAL A 89 5.63 -6.53 4.79
C VAL A 89 5.30 -5.53 5.89
N SER A 90 5.79 -5.81 7.10
CA SER A 90 5.84 -4.83 8.19
C SER A 90 7.11 -4.00 8.11
N HIS A 91 7.01 -2.70 8.41
CA HIS A 91 8.11 -1.77 8.35
C HIS A 91 7.89 -0.63 9.36
N THR A 92 8.89 0.21 9.55
CA THR A 92 8.87 1.37 10.45
C THR A 92 9.06 2.67 9.67
N TRP A 93 8.45 3.76 10.14
CA TRP A 93 8.57 5.07 9.47
C TRP A 93 9.99 5.65 9.49
N GLY A 94 10.74 5.35 10.56
CA GLY A 94 12.06 5.91 10.82
C GLY A 94 13.23 5.13 10.23
N GLU A 95 13.01 3.97 9.62
CA GLU A 95 14.10 3.23 8.97
C GLU A 95 14.55 3.90 7.68
N ASN A 96 15.78 3.57 7.27
CA ASN A 96 16.34 4.05 6.02
C ASN A 96 15.60 3.46 4.81
N ALA A 97 15.15 4.30 3.89
CA ALA A 97 14.36 3.86 2.74
C ALA A 97 15.17 3.00 1.75
N GLU A 98 16.44 3.31 1.51
CA GLU A 98 17.26 2.51 0.60
C GLU A 98 17.57 1.13 1.17
N GLU A 99 17.88 1.04 2.47
CA GLU A 99 18.11 -0.25 3.13
C GLU A 99 16.82 -1.07 3.21
N PHE A 100 15.68 -0.42 3.43
CA PHE A 100 14.37 -1.07 3.35
C PHE A 100 14.18 -1.75 1.98
N PHE A 101 14.34 -1.01 0.87
CA PHE A 101 14.21 -1.58 -0.47
C PHE A 101 15.27 -2.66 -0.79
N ARG A 102 16.51 -2.49 -0.31
CA ARG A 102 17.56 -3.52 -0.44
C ARG A 102 17.23 -4.79 0.35
N THR A 103 16.52 -4.64 1.46
CA THR A 103 16.04 -5.79 2.26
C THR A 103 14.93 -6.51 1.52
N LEU A 104 14.00 -5.79 0.87
CA LEU A 104 13.00 -6.40 -0.01
C LEU A 104 13.68 -7.20 -1.11
N GLU A 105 14.66 -6.63 -1.81
CA GLU A 105 15.37 -7.31 -2.90
C GLU A 105 16.04 -8.62 -2.47
N ARG A 106 16.50 -8.72 -1.23
CA ARG A 106 17.14 -9.92 -0.69
C ARG A 106 16.16 -10.94 -0.10
N SER A 107 14.94 -10.51 0.21
CA SER A 107 13.96 -11.31 0.96
C SER A 107 12.76 -11.74 0.14
N THR A 108 12.58 -11.21 -1.06
CA THR A 108 11.44 -11.51 -1.94
C THR A 108 11.86 -11.99 -3.32
N GLY A 109 10.99 -12.80 -3.92
CA GLY A 109 11.13 -13.35 -5.26
C GLY A 109 10.40 -12.54 -6.34
N PRO A 110 10.64 -12.88 -7.62
CA PRO A 110 10.00 -12.20 -8.76
C PRO A 110 8.48 -12.42 -8.83
N THR A 111 7.96 -13.45 -8.17
CA THR A 111 6.52 -13.76 -8.10
C THR A 111 5.83 -13.15 -6.87
N ASP A 112 6.59 -12.49 -5.99
CA ASP A 112 6.03 -11.92 -4.77
C ASP A 112 5.33 -10.60 -5.09
N VAL A 113 4.09 -10.50 -4.61
CA VAL A 113 3.26 -9.32 -4.62
C VAL A 113 3.05 -8.91 -3.17
N MET A 114 3.67 -7.79 -2.81
CA MET A 114 3.78 -7.36 -1.44
C MET A 114 2.67 -6.36 -1.10
N PHE A 115 2.15 -6.46 0.12
CA PHE A 115 1.45 -5.37 0.78
C PHE A 115 2.42 -4.65 1.71
N ILE A 116 2.75 -3.40 1.37
CA ILE A 116 3.62 -2.51 2.15
C ILE A 116 2.77 -1.31 2.53
N CYS A 117 2.45 -1.12 3.82
CA CYS A 117 1.42 -0.13 4.19
C CYS A 117 1.73 1.32 3.75
N ALA A 118 2.99 1.72 3.69
CA ALA A 118 3.39 3.03 3.14
C ALA A 118 3.10 3.21 1.64
N LEU A 119 3.02 2.13 0.87
CA LEU A 119 2.80 2.15 -0.58
C LEU A 119 1.38 1.71 -0.96
N SER A 120 0.78 0.82 -0.17
CA SER A 120 -0.53 0.23 -0.45
C SER A 120 -1.69 1.08 0.06
N LEU A 121 -1.55 1.75 1.21
CA LEU A 121 -2.57 2.66 1.74
C LEU A 121 -2.53 4.01 1.01
N TYR A 122 -3.68 4.64 0.85
CA TYR A 122 -3.74 6.04 0.46
C TYR A 122 -3.35 6.94 1.64
N GLN A 123 -2.28 7.72 1.49
CA GLN A 123 -1.64 8.46 2.59
C GLN A 123 -1.92 9.98 2.57
N CYS A 124 -2.65 10.50 1.57
CA CYS A 124 -2.66 11.95 1.30
C CYS A 124 -3.56 12.78 2.23
N GLU A 125 -4.61 12.20 2.82
CA GLU A 125 -5.57 12.92 3.70
C GLU A 125 -6.15 14.21 3.04
N ASP A 126 -6.38 14.17 1.73
CA ASP A 126 -6.78 15.33 0.91
C ASP A 126 -8.23 15.26 0.40
N ASN A 127 -9.05 14.39 1.01
CA ASN A 127 -10.46 14.13 0.67
C ASN A 127 -10.73 13.58 -0.75
N ALA A 128 -9.71 13.15 -1.49
CA ALA A 128 -9.92 12.55 -2.82
C ALA A 128 -10.21 11.04 -2.80
N GLY A 129 -10.08 10.41 -1.63
CA GLY A 129 -10.37 9.00 -1.38
C GLY A 129 -10.56 8.78 0.12
N PRO A 130 -10.58 7.52 0.59
CA PRO A 130 -10.74 7.24 2.01
C PRO A 130 -9.53 7.76 2.80
N SER A 131 -9.76 8.36 3.95
CA SER A 131 -8.71 8.66 4.92
C SER A 131 -8.04 7.38 5.42
N ILE A 132 -6.88 7.49 6.05
CA ILE A 132 -6.22 6.35 6.71
C ILE A 132 -7.16 5.75 7.75
N ALA A 133 -7.83 6.59 8.56
CA ALA A 133 -8.79 6.11 9.55
C ALA A 133 -9.96 5.34 8.91
N GLN A 134 -10.46 5.80 7.76
CA GLN A 134 -11.52 5.10 7.01
C GLN A 134 -11.02 3.79 6.41
N GLN A 135 -9.80 3.75 5.85
CA GLN A 135 -9.20 2.52 5.32
C GLN A 135 -8.97 1.48 6.42
N LEU A 136 -8.62 1.91 7.64
CA LEU A 136 -8.40 1.01 8.77
C LEU A 136 -9.72 0.50 9.39
N GLY A 137 -10.74 1.37 9.44
CA GLY A 137 -11.96 1.11 10.20
C GLY A 137 -11.70 1.06 11.71
N SER A 138 -12.77 0.88 12.50
CA SER A 138 -12.67 0.65 13.95
C SER A 138 -12.77 -0.83 14.33
N VAL A 139 -13.02 -1.71 13.37
CA VAL A 139 -13.12 -3.16 13.56
C VAL A 139 -11.81 -3.79 13.11
N ALA A 140 -10.99 -4.26 14.07
CA ALA A 140 -9.69 -4.85 13.76
C ALA A 140 -9.77 -6.03 12.77
N ALA A 141 -10.86 -6.81 12.83
CA ALA A 141 -11.12 -7.92 11.92
C ALA A 141 -11.29 -7.48 10.45
N GLU A 142 -11.72 -6.24 10.23
CA GLU A 142 -11.95 -5.69 8.89
C GLU A 142 -10.77 -4.84 8.40
N SER A 143 -9.76 -4.63 9.25
CA SER A 143 -8.58 -3.84 8.91
C SER A 143 -7.86 -4.41 7.68
N PRO A 144 -7.16 -3.56 6.91
CA PRO A 144 -6.44 -4.01 5.72
C PRO A 144 -5.40 -5.07 6.06
N PHE A 145 -4.75 -4.95 7.23
CA PHE A 145 -3.80 -5.92 7.73
C PHE A 145 -4.43 -7.30 7.93
N ARG A 146 -5.60 -7.36 8.60
CA ARG A 146 -6.28 -8.63 8.84
C ARG A 146 -6.75 -9.26 7.54
N ARG A 147 -7.39 -8.48 6.66
CA ARG A 147 -7.88 -8.95 5.35
C ARG A 147 -6.76 -9.54 4.50
N VAL A 148 -5.60 -8.88 4.46
CA VAL A 148 -4.42 -9.37 3.73
C VAL A 148 -3.89 -10.66 4.34
N LEU A 149 -3.73 -10.74 5.66
CA LEU A 149 -3.23 -11.95 6.33
C LEU A 149 -4.17 -13.15 6.16
N GLU A 150 -5.48 -12.95 6.26
CA GLU A 150 -6.47 -14.00 6.02
C GLU A 150 -6.46 -14.48 4.56
N HIS A 151 -6.31 -13.55 3.62
CA HIS A 151 -6.20 -13.85 2.21
C HIS A 151 -4.96 -14.72 1.91
N ILE A 152 -3.78 -14.30 2.37
CA ILE A 152 -2.53 -15.06 2.21
C ILE A 152 -2.67 -16.46 2.83
N HIS A 153 -3.26 -16.54 4.04
CA HIS A 153 -3.48 -17.81 4.72
C HIS A 153 -4.38 -18.75 3.91
N GLY A 154 -5.50 -18.26 3.40
CA GLY A 154 -6.46 -19.05 2.62
C GLY A 154 -5.84 -19.65 1.35
N HIS A 155 -5.02 -18.87 0.62
CA HIS A 155 -4.29 -19.38 -0.55
C HIS A 155 -3.26 -20.44 -0.18
N GLY A 156 -2.54 -20.24 0.93
CA GLY A 156 -1.59 -21.22 1.44
C GLY A 156 -2.23 -22.57 1.76
N THR A 157 -3.43 -22.57 2.33
CA THR A 157 -4.17 -23.81 2.64
C THR A 157 -4.76 -24.52 1.43
N ALA A 158 -5.02 -23.81 0.33
CA ALA A 158 -5.57 -24.39 -0.90
C ALA A 158 -4.48 -25.01 -1.81
N ALA A 159 -3.22 -24.65 -1.59
CA ALA A 159 -2.08 -25.09 -2.40
C ALA A 159 -1.30 -26.29 -1.81
N GLY A 160 -1.58 -26.66 -0.55
CA GLY A 160 -0.97 -27.81 0.14
C GLY A 160 -1.89 -29.02 0.15
#